data_AF-Q4S310-F1
#
_entry.id   AF-Q4S310-F1
#
_cell.length_a   1.000
_cell.length_b   1.000
_cell.length_c   1.000
_cell.angle_alpha   90.00
_cell.angle_beta   90.00
_cell.angle_gamma   90.00
#
_symmetry.space_group_name_H-M   'P 1'
#
loop_
_entity.id
_entity.type
_entity.pdbx_description
1 polymer ?
#
loop_
_entity_poly.entity_id
_entity_poly.type
_entity_poly.pdbx_seq_one_letter_code
_entity_poly.pdbx_strand_id
1 'polypeptide(L)'
;MAYPGYGGYGGQMPGMPPQGMPPQGMPGGPMGGPMPGPMGGPMGGAAPPPGGYGSYGGYPGAYGAAAPAANDPMWGYFTAIAGQDGEVDAEELQRCLTQSGFTGSYTPFSLETCRIMIAMLDRDYTGKMGFNEFKELFTALNGWKQNFMMFDQDRSGTVEPHEMNQAINSMGYRVSPQALNAIIKRYNRGGRIYFDDYVACCVKLRALTDTFRRRDTMQQGSVNFQYDDFILCTMAV
;
A
#
# COMPACT_ATOMS: atom_id res chain seq x y z
N MET A 1 9.47 10.72 -22.89
CA MET A 1 8.76 9.59 -22.27
C MET A 1 9.67 8.98 -21.23
N ALA A 2 9.46 9.31 -19.95
CA ALA A 2 10.34 8.90 -18.87
C ALA A 2 9.52 8.32 -17.73
N TYR A 3 10.05 7.27 -17.10
CA TYR A 3 9.53 6.55 -15.92
C TYR A 3 8.36 5.57 -16.17
N PRO A 4 8.39 4.37 -15.55
CA PRO A 4 7.44 3.30 -15.81
C PRO A 4 6.03 3.61 -15.28
N GLY A 5 5.00 3.24 -16.04
CA GLY A 5 3.59 3.22 -15.60
C GLY A 5 3.34 2.02 -14.68
N TYR A 6 2.68 2.25 -13.54
CA TYR A 6 2.32 1.18 -12.62
C TYR A 6 1.26 0.29 -13.26
N GLY A 7 1.70 -0.79 -13.90
CA GLY A 7 0.86 -1.84 -14.46
C GLY A 7 1.28 -3.19 -13.87
N GLY A 8 0.60 -3.60 -12.81
CA GLY A 8 0.45 -5.01 -12.44
C GLY A 8 1.65 -5.71 -11.79
N TYR A 9 1.98 -5.37 -10.54
CA TYR A 9 2.48 -6.39 -9.60
C TYR A 9 1.28 -7.22 -9.14
N GLY A 10 0.77 -8.04 -10.06
CA GLY A 10 -0.42 -8.85 -9.89
C GLY A 10 -0.35 -10.06 -10.81
N GLY A 11 0.71 -10.85 -10.68
CA GLY A 11 0.73 -12.19 -11.26
C GLY A 11 -0.39 -13.01 -10.64
N GLN A 12 -1.28 -13.54 -11.49
CA GLN A 12 -2.35 -14.44 -11.09
C GLN A 12 -1.78 -15.61 -10.28
N MET A 13 -2.39 -15.89 -9.12
CA MET A 13 -2.17 -17.14 -8.40
C MET A 13 -2.52 -18.32 -9.33
N PRO A 14 -1.66 -19.34 -9.48
CA PRO A 14 -2.02 -20.53 -10.24
C PRO A 14 -3.05 -21.34 -9.43
N GLY A 15 -4.27 -21.50 -9.93
CA GLY A 15 -5.22 -22.47 -9.35
C GLY A 15 -6.72 -22.24 -9.44
N MET A 16 -7.25 -21.17 -10.06
CA MET A 16 -8.71 -20.99 -10.17
C MET A 16 -9.23 -21.14 -11.62
N PRO A 17 -10.28 -21.95 -11.86
CA PRO A 17 -10.89 -22.07 -13.17
C PRO A 17 -11.69 -20.80 -13.54
N PRO A 18 -11.69 -20.37 -14.81
CA PRO A 18 -12.38 -19.16 -15.25
C PRO A 18 -13.89 -19.35 -15.28
N GLN A 19 -14.61 -18.60 -14.45
CA GLN A 19 -16.07 -18.56 -14.46
C GLN A 19 -16.53 -17.53 -15.51
N GLY A 20 -17.13 -18.03 -16.60
CA GLY A 20 -17.57 -17.24 -17.74
C GLY A 20 -18.69 -16.26 -17.41
N MET A 21 -18.55 -15.02 -17.91
CA MET A 21 -19.63 -14.04 -18.01
C MET A 21 -20.60 -14.44 -19.14
N PRO A 22 -21.93 -14.33 -18.96
CA PRO A 22 -22.87 -14.30 -20.08
C PRO A 22 -23.17 -12.85 -20.52
N PRO A 23 -23.44 -12.63 -21.83
CA PRO A 23 -23.64 -11.30 -22.42
C PRO A 23 -25.10 -10.80 -22.38
N GLN A 24 -25.21 -9.49 -22.64
CA GLN A 24 -26.40 -8.62 -22.67
C GLN A 24 -27.62 -9.11 -23.46
N GLY A 25 -28.81 -8.64 -23.04
CA GLY A 25 -30.01 -8.59 -23.87
C GLY A 25 -31.09 -7.63 -23.35
N MET A 26 -31.24 -6.48 -24.00
CA MET A 26 -32.46 -5.65 -24.04
C MET A 26 -33.45 -6.29 -25.06
N PRO A 27 -34.79 -6.15 -24.95
CA PRO A 27 -35.45 -4.93 -25.50
C PRO A 27 -36.84 -4.53 -24.91
N GLY A 28 -37.21 -3.25 -25.14
CA GLY A 28 -38.54 -2.81 -25.63
C GLY A 28 -39.79 -2.82 -24.72
N GLY A 29 -40.43 -1.65 -24.54
CA GLY A 29 -41.79 -1.47 -23.94
C GLY A 29 -42.95 -1.96 -24.85
N PRO A 30 -44.22 -1.46 -24.74
CA PRO A 30 -44.70 -0.24 -24.07
C PRO A 30 -46.07 -0.33 -23.31
N MET A 31 -46.45 0.82 -22.70
CA MET A 31 -47.79 1.41 -22.51
C MET A 31 -49.00 0.60 -21.95
N GLY A 32 -49.61 1.15 -20.89
CA GLY A 32 -51.06 1.43 -20.90
C GLY A 32 -51.87 1.06 -19.65
N GLY A 33 -52.50 2.07 -19.03
CA GLY A 33 -53.85 1.93 -18.45
C GLY A 33 -54.00 2.15 -16.94
N PRO A 34 -55.16 2.69 -16.47
CA PRO A 34 -55.25 3.51 -15.25
C PRO A 34 -55.91 2.83 -14.04
N MET A 35 -55.70 3.43 -12.85
CA MET A 35 -56.54 3.37 -11.63
C MET A 35 -58.05 3.56 -11.93
N PRO A 36 -59.04 3.17 -11.08
CA PRO A 36 -59.09 3.51 -9.64
C PRO A 36 -59.89 2.55 -8.70
N GLY A 37 -59.87 2.84 -7.38
CA GLY A 37 -61.06 2.65 -6.54
C GLY A 37 -60.85 2.14 -5.10
N PRO A 38 -61.70 2.53 -4.14
CA PRO A 38 -61.32 2.79 -2.74
C PRO A 38 -62.11 1.95 -1.71
N MET A 39 -62.07 2.35 -0.43
CA MET A 39 -62.71 1.80 0.80
C MET A 39 -61.78 0.85 1.59
N GLY A 40 -61.58 0.97 2.90
CA GLY A 40 -62.24 1.79 3.91
C GLY A 40 -62.20 1.01 5.24
N GLY A 41 -61.94 1.70 6.36
CA GLY A 41 -62.39 1.25 7.68
C GLY A 41 -61.30 1.05 8.76
N PRO A 42 -61.60 1.34 10.05
CA PRO A 42 -60.61 1.73 11.06
C PRO A 42 -60.51 0.80 12.28
N MET A 43 -59.50 1.07 13.12
CA MET A 43 -59.42 0.90 14.59
C MET A 43 -59.82 -0.43 15.28
N GLY A 44 -58.84 -0.96 16.01
CA GLY A 44 -58.99 -1.88 17.16
C GLY A 44 -57.63 -2.54 17.41
N GLY A 45 -56.88 -2.31 18.49
CA GLY A 45 -57.30 -2.13 19.88
C GLY A 45 -57.18 -3.46 20.61
N ALA A 46 -55.96 -3.90 20.96
CA ALA A 46 -55.72 -4.92 22.00
C ALA A 46 -54.22 -4.99 22.37
N ALA A 47 -53.94 -4.80 23.65
CA ALA A 47 -52.65 -5.02 24.30
C ALA A 47 -52.42 -6.52 24.62
N PRO A 48 -51.16 -6.94 24.78
CA PRO A 48 -50.78 -8.00 25.72
C PRO A 48 -49.73 -7.52 26.76
N PRO A 49 -49.46 -8.32 27.81
CA PRO A 49 -49.21 -7.87 29.20
C PRO A 49 -47.72 -7.67 29.58
N PRO A 50 -47.40 -7.19 30.80
CA PRO A 50 -46.10 -6.62 31.15
C PRO A 50 -45.14 -7.62 31.81
N GLY A 51 -43.85 -7.47 31.56
CA GLY A 51 -42.81 -8.09 32.39
C GLY A 51 -41.43 -8.11 31.75
N GLY A 52 -40.49 -7.31 32.27
CA GLY A 52 -39.08 -7.41 31.94
C GLY A 52 -38.31 -6.10 32.15
N TYR A 53 -37.87 -5.87 33.39
CA TYR A 53 -36.94 -4.79 33.76
C TYR A 53 -35.60 -4.92 33.03
N GLY A 54 -35.08 -3.80 32.49
CA GLY A 54 -33.73 -3.69 31.94
C GLY A 54 -33.42 -2.25 31.53
N SER A 55 -32.66 -1.55 32.37
CA SER A 55 -32.38 -0.11 32.41
C SER A 55 -31.66 0.51 31.19
N TYR A 56 -32.19 1.65 30.72
CA TYR A 56 -31.55 2.95 30.38
C TYR A 56 -30.07 2.91 29.93
N GLY A 57 -29.71 3.22 28.67
CA GLY A 57 -29.70 4.56 28.03
C GLY A 57 -28.22 4.99 27.85
N GLY A 58 -27.71 5.68 26.84
CA GLY A 58 -28.17 6.31 25.60
C GLY A 58 -26.99 7.18 25.11
N TYR A 59 -26.72 7.22 23.80
CA TYR A 59 -26.19 8.36 23.00
C TYR A 59 -25.77 7.87 21.60
N PRO A 60 -26.36 8.38 20.50
CA PRO A 60 -25.83 8.23 19.15
C PRO A 60 -25.00 9.48 18.83
N GLY A 61 -23.69 9.36 18.78
CA GLY A 61 -22.83 10.52 18.54
C GLY A 61 -21.36 10.21 18.61
N ALA A 62 -20.85 9.46 17.64
CA ALA A 62 -19.45 9.49 17.28
C ALA A 62 -19.34 9.12 15.79
N TYR A 63 -18.90 10.10 15.01
CA TYR A 63 -18.35 9.97 13.67
C TYR A 63 -17.14 9.01 13.73
N GLY A 64 -17.41 7.72 13.76
CA GLY A 64 -16.42 6.66 13.64
C GLY A 64 -16.37 6.21 12.19
N ALA A 65 -15.24 6.42 11.54
CA ALA A 65 -14.93 5.86 10.23
C ALA A 65 -15.35 4.38 10.17
N ALA A 66 -15.92 3.95 9.04
CA ALA A 66 -16.28 2.55 8.82
C ALA A 66 -15.06 1.67 9.10
N ALA A 67 -15.14 0.79 10.10
CA ALA A 67 -14.07 -0.12 10.45
C ALA A 67 -13.69 -0.97 9.22
N PRO A 68 -12.56 -0.71 8.55
CA PRO A 68 -12.15 -1.58 7.48
C PRO A 68 -11.19 -2.61 8.08
N ALA A 69 -11.38 -3.88 7.75
CA ALA A 69 -10.35 -4.93 7.81
C ALA A 69 -10.31 -5.92 8.97
N ALA A 70 -11.36 -6.11 9.78
CA ALA A 70 -11.38 -7.27 10.70
C ALA A 70 -11.24 -8.65 9.99
N ASN A 71 -11.48 -8.72 8.67
CA ASN A 71 -11.32 -9.92 7.84
C ASN A 71 -10.02 -9.98 7.03
N ASP A 72 -9.12 -8.99 7.12
CA ASP A 72 -7.85 -9.03 6.38
C ASP A 72 -6.79 -9.76 7.22
N PRO A 73 -6.11 -10.80 6.70
CA PRO A 73 -5.01 -11.46 7.41
C PRO A 73 -3.91 -10.48 7.86
N MET A 74 -3.68 -9.38 7.14
CA MET A 74 -2.73 -8.34 7.52
C MET A 74 -3.18 -7.50 8.70
N TRP A 75 -4.48 -7.43 8.99
CA TRP A 75 -5.00 -6.66 10.12
C TRP A 75 -4.53 -7.24 11.46
N GLY A 76 -4.42 -8.56 11.56
CA GLY A 76 -3.85 -9.22 12.74
C GLY A 76 -2.38 -8.87 12.95
N TYR A 77 -1.59 -8.80 11.87
CA TYR A 77 -0.19 -8.39 11.95
C TYR A 77 -0.07 -6.91 12.33
N PHE A 78 -0.87 -6.04 11.71
CA PHE A 78 -0.88 -4.60 12.00
C PHE A 78 -1.28 -4.31 13.45
N THR A 79 -2.38 -4.88 13.94
CA THR A 79 -2.84 -4.66 15.32
C THR A 79 -1.91 -5.24 16.39
N ALA A 80 -1.08 -6.23 16.05
CA ALA A 80 -0.07 -6.76 16.96
C ALA A 80 1.12 -5.80 17.17
N ILE A 81 1.35 -4.88 16.22
CA ILE A 81 2.50 -3.98 16.24
C ILE A 81 2.11 -2.52 16.42
N ALA A 82 0.88 -2.14 16.07
CA ALA A 82 0.40 -0.78 16.14
C ALA A 82 0.29 -0.33 17.60
N GLY A 83 0.65 0.93 17.83
CA GLY A 83 0.53 1.59 19.11
C GLY A 83 -0.92 1.76 19.56
N GLN A 84 -1.09 2.35 20.75
CA GLN A 84 -2.42 2.67 21.29
C GLN A 84 -3.19 3.70 20.45
N ASP A 85 -2.47 4.43 19.60
CA ASP A 85 -2.99 5.39 18.63
C ASP A 85 -3.52 4.73 17.34
N GLY A 86 -3.29 3.43 17.15
CA GLY A 86 -3.73 2.70 15.96
C GLY A 86 -2.87 2.96 14.73
N GLU A 87 -1.65 3.47 14.92
CA GLU A 87 -0.66 3.69 13.87
C GLU A 87 0.64 2.94 14.20
N VAL A 88 1.54 2.84 13.22
CA VAL A 88 2.82 2.12 13.34
C VAL A 88 3.97 3.09 13.13
N ASP A 89 4.88 3.16 14.10
CA ASP A 89 6.14 3.91 13.99
C ASP A 89 7.29 3.06 13.42
N ALA A 90 8.46 3.69 13.22
CA ALA A 90 9.60 3.03 12.61
C ALA A 90 10.18 1.89 13.47
N GLU A 91 10.10 1.99 14.80
CA GLU A 91 10.57 0.93 15.69
C GLU A 91 9.59 -0.26 15.70
N GLU A 92 8.29 0.03 15.73
CA GLU A 92 7.22 -0.96 15.64
C GLU A 92 7.27 -1.71 14.31
N LEU A 93 7.49 -0.99 13.20
CA LEU A 93 7.70 -1.58 11.88
C LEU A 93 8.93 -2.49 11.84
N GLN A 94 10.06 -2.03 12.39
CA GLN A 94 11.29 -2.83 12.44
C GLN A 94 11.09 -4.12 13.22
N ARG A 95 10.46 -4.04 14.40
CA ARG A 95 10.15 -5.20 15.25
C ARG A 95 9.22 -6.15 14.51
N CYS A 96 8.18 -5.63 13.85
CA CYS A 96 7.26 -6.44 13.05
C CYS A 96 8.00 -7.23 11.97
N LEU A 97 8.75 -6.55 11.11
CA LEU A 97 9.43 -7.18 9.98
C LEU A 97 10.46 -8.22 10.43
N THR A 98 11.07 -7.99 11.59
CA THR A 98 12.01 -8.93 12.21
C THR A 98 11.28 -10.15 12.79
N GLN A 99 10.22 -9.94 13.59
CA GLN A 99 9.46 -11.03 14.23
C GLN A 99 8.69 -11.88 13.21
N SER A 100 8.21 -11.27 12.13
CA SER A 100 7.55 -12.00 11.05
C SER A 100 8.52 -12.83 10.22
N GLY A 101 9.84 -12.73 10.47
CA GLY A 101 10.86 -13.38 9.67
C GLY A 101 10.88 -12.90 8.22
N PHE A 102 10.45 -11.65 7.96
CA PHE A 102 10.30 -11.16 6.59
C PHE A 102 11.61 -11.20 5.82
N THR A 103 12.73 -10.86 6.45
CA THR A 103 14.06 -10.91 5.84
C THR A 103 14.56 -12.36 5.67
N GLY A 104 14.00 -13.34 6.39
CA GLY A 104 14.45 -14.73 6.36
C GLY A 104 15.91 -14.86 6.81
N SER A 105 16.77 -15.33 5.92
CA SER A 105 18.22 -15.43 6.15
C SER A 105 18.98 -14.11 5.94
N TYR A 106 18.32 -13.08 5.40
CA TYR A 106 18.94 -11.78 5.17
C TYR A 106 19.01 -10.95 6.45
N THR A 107 19.94 -9.99 6.47
CA THR A 107 20.09 -9.08 7.59
C THR A 107 18.80 -8.33 7.88
N PRO A 108 18.41 -8.16 9.15
CA PRO A 108 17.27 -7.33 9.54
C PRO A 108 17.38 -5.91 8.98
N PHE A 109 16.23 -5.26 8.77
CA PHE A 109 16.21 -3.86 8.33
C PHE A 109 16.79 -2.94 9.40
N SER A 110 17.55 -1.94 8.97
CA SER A 110 17.96 -0.86 9.86
C SER A 110 16.77 0.05 10.20
N LEU A 111 16.87 0.75 11.33
CA LEU A 111 15.85 1.73 11.73
C LEU A 111 15.70 2.84 10.68
N GLU A 112 16.82 3.22 10.04
CA GLU A 112 16.81 4.21 8.96
C GLU A 112 15.99 3.74 7.77
N THR A 113 16.18 2.49 7.32
CA THR A 113 15.36 1.93 6.24
C THR A 113 13.87 1.92 6.62
N CYS A 114 13.54 1.58 7.87
CA CYS A 114 12.15 1.59 8.35
C CYS A 114 11.55 3.01 8.32
N ARG A 115 12.31 4.04 8.67
CA ARG A 115 11.88 5.45 8.55
C ARG A 115 11.60 5.84 7.10
N ILE A 116 12.50 5.49 6.19
CA ILE A 116 12.35 5.77 4.76
C ILE A 116 11.12 5.03 4.18
N MET A 117 10.84 3.80 4.66
CA MET A 117 9.64 3.03 4.28
C MET A 117 8.34 3.74 4.70
N ILE A 118 8.29 4.28 5.91
CA ILE A 118 7.14 5.05 6.40
C ILE A 118 7.00 6.34 5.60
N ALA A 119 8.07 7.12 5.50
CA ALA A 119 8.10 8.37 4.75
C ALA A 119 7.63 8.25 3.29
N MET A 120 7.88 7.12 2.63
CA MET A 120 7.41 6.88 1.26
C MET A 120 5.88 6.89 1.14
N LEU A 121 5.18 6.44 2.18
CA LEU A 121 3.73 6.22 2.18
C LEU A 121 2.97 7.19 3.07
N ASP A 122 3.67 7.88 3.97
CA ASP A 122 3.18 8.94 4.83
C ASP A 122 2.77 10.16 4.00
N ARG A 123 1.48 10.21 3.63
CA ARG A 123 0.92 11.29 2.79
C ARG A 123 0.51 12.52 3.60
N ASP A 124 0.29 12.35 4.89
CA ASP A 124 -0.18 13.38 5.81
C ASP A 124 0.92 13.93 6.73
N TYR A 125 2.16 13.44 6.59
CA TYR A 125 3.35 13.85 7.34
C TYR A 125 3.20 13.63 8.84
N THR A 126 2.48 12.57 9.23
CA THR A 126 2.31 12.17 10.63
C THR A 126 3.58 11.54 11.19
N GLY A 127 4.49 11.07 10.32
CA GLY A 127 5.67 10.30 10.67
C GLY A 127 5.34 8.86 11.08
N LYS A 128 4.08 8.44 10.88
CA LYS A 128 3.55 7.13 11.26
C LYS A 128 2.79 6.51 10.10
N MET A 129 2.45 5.24 10.24
CA MET A 129 1.82 4.46 9.19
C MET A 129 0.49 3.87 9.64
N GLY A 130 -0.57 4.19 8.91
CA GLY A 130 -1.88 3.57 9.08
C GLY A 130 -1.98 2.21 8.39
N PHE A 131 -3.09 1.50 8.61
CA PHE A 131 -3.26 0.14 8.08
C PHE A 131 -3.23 0.03 6.54
N ASN A 132 -3.85 0.98 5.85
CA ASN A 132 -3.89 0.96 4.39
C ASN A 132 -2.48 1.14 3.80
N GLU A 133 -1.68 2.03 4.39
CA GLU A 133 -0.28 2.25 4.02
C GLU A 133 0.56 1.03 4.34
N PHE A 134 0.34 0.40 5.50
CA PHE A 134 1.01 -0.85 5.86
C PHE A 134 0.79 -1.95 4.82
N LYS A 135 -0.44 -2.11 4.31
CA LYS A 135 -0.73 -3.05 3.22
C LYS A 135 0.03 -2.70 1.94
N GLU A 136 -0.01 -1.43 1.53
CA GLU A 136 0.73 -0.97 0.34
C GLU A 136 2.25 -1.20 0.49
N LEU A 137 2.80 -0.97 1.67
CA LEU A 137 4.20 -1.24 1.99
C LEU A 137 4.51 -2.73 1.86
N PHE A 138 3.71 -3.58 2.51
CA PHE A 138 3.97 -5.01 2.55
C PHE A 138 3.92 -5.64 1.15
N THR A 139 2.98 -5.23 0.30
CA THR A 139 2.94 -5.66 -1.11
C THR A 139 4.20 -5.24 -1.86
N ALA A 140 4.65 -3.99 -1.68
CA ALA A 140 5.85 -3.48 -2.34
C ALA A 140 7.13 -4.18 -1.86
N LEU A 141 7.27 -4.38 -0.55
CA LEU A 141 8.39 -5.10 0.06
C LEU A 141 8.49 -6.52 -0.50
N ASN A 142 7.37 -7.24 -0.66
CA ASN A 142 7.39 -8.57 -1.28
C ASN A 142 7.87 -8.52 -2.73
N GLY A 143 7.43 -7.53 -3.51
CA GLY A 143 7.90 -7.33 -4.88
C GLY A 143 9.40 -7.09 -4.96
N TRP A 144 9.94 -6.22 -4.10
CA TRP A 144 11.38 -5.96 -4.03
C TRP A 144 12.16 -7.17 -3.54
N LYS A 145 11.65 -7.91 -2.55
CA LYS A 145 12.27 -9.15 -2.08
C LYS A 145 12.36 -10.20 -3.18
N GLN A 146 11.26 -10.43 -3.91
CA GLN A 146 11.26 -11.35 -5.05
C GLN A 146 12.25 -10.91 -6.13
N ASN A 147 12.31 -9.61 -6.45
CA ASN A 147 13.27 -9.09 -7.41
C ASN A 147 14.71 -9.32 -6.94
N PHE A 148 15.02 -9.02 -5.67
CA PHE A 148 16.34 -9.27 -5.08
C PHE A 148 16.73 -10.75 -5.20
N MET A 149 15.84 -11.66 -4.85
CA MET A 149 16.08 -13.11 -4.93
C MET A 149 16.32 -13.62 -6.36
N MET A 150 15.82 -12.94 -7.39
CA MET A 150 16.11 -13.31 -8.78
C MET A 150 17.56 -13.00 -9.18
N PHE A 151 18.18 -12.01 -8.54
CA PHE A 151 19.55 -11.59 -8.82
C PHE A 151 20.57 -12.19 -7.84
N ASP A 152 20.21 -12.36 -6.56
CA ASP A 152 21.01 -13.06 -5.52
C ASP A 152 20.97 -14.59 -5.72
N GLN A 153 21.42 -15.08 -6.88
CA GLN A 153 21.35 -16.50 -7.26
C GLN A 153 22.20 -17.40 -6.36
N ASP A 154 23.30 -16.87 -5.84
CA ASP A 154 24.20 -17.58 -4.92
C ASP A 154 23.72 -17.55 -3.46
N ARG A 155 22.63 -16.81 -3.17
CA ARG A 155 22.09 -16.58 -1.82
C ARG A 155 23.15 -16.01 -0.87
N SER A 156 24.05 -15.18 -1.39
CA SER A 156 25.03 -14.44 -0.60
C SER A 156 24.37 -13.43 0.35
N GLY A 157 23.12 -13.05 0.08
CA GLY A 157 22.44 -11.96 0.80
C GLY A 157 22.92 -10.58 0.38
N THR A 158 23.59 -10.52 -0.77
CA THR A 158 24.10 -9.29 -1.37
C THR A 158 23.87 -9.30 -2.87
N VAL A 159 23.80 -8.11 -3.46
CA VAL A 159 23.87 -7.93 -4.91
C VAL A 159 25.11 -7.14 -5.28
N GLU A 160 25.69 -7.51 -6.41
CA GLU A 160 26.81 -6.83 -7.02
C GLU A 160 26.35 -5.59 -7.80
N PRO A 161 27.23 -4.60 -8.05
CA PRO A 161 26.92 -3.41 -8.84
C PRO A 161 26.23 -3.67 -10.20
N HIS A 162 26.65 -4.74 -10.89
CA HIS A 162 26.05 -5.10 -12.18
C HIS A 162 24.63 -5.66 -12.03
N GLU A 163 24.39 -6.43 -10.97
CA GLU A 163 23.07 -6.99 -10.63
C GLU A 163 22.10 -5.89 -10.20
N MET A 164 22.57 -4.91 -9.43
CA MET A 164 21.78 -3.72 -9.07
C MET A 164 21.26 -2.97 -10.30
N ASN A 165 22.09 -2.87 -11.35
CA ASN A 165 21.70 -2.25 -12.62
C ASN A 165 20.57 -3.04 -13.30
N GLN A 166 20.70 -4.37 -13.37
CA GLN A 166 19.66 -5.23 -13.93
C GLN A 166 18.37 -5.16 -13.10
N ALA A 167 18.47 -5.15 -11.78
CA ALA A 167 17.35 -5.05 -10.86
C ALA A 167 16.55 -3.76 -11.06
N ILE A 168 17.22 -2.60 -11.06
CA ILE A 168 16.57 -1.30 -11.28
C ILE A 168 15.86 -1.25 -12.65
N ASN A 169 16.49 -1.76 -13.70
CA ASN A 169 15.87 -1.83 -15.03
C ASN A 169 14.68 -2.79 -15.07
N SER A 170 14.75 -3.93 -14.37
CA SER A 170 13.67 -4.92 -14.32
C SER A 170 12.42 -4.40 -13.60
N MET A 171 12.60 -3.48 -12.65
CA MET A 171 11.51 -2.73 -12.02
C MET A 171 10.95 -1.61 -12.92
N GLY A 172 11.48 -1.46 -14.14
CA GLY A 172 11.01 -0.53 -15.15
C GLY A 172 11.62 0.88 -15.05
N TYR A 173 12.48 1.14 -14.07
CA TYR A 173 13.10 2.46 -13.92
C TYR A 173 14.09 2.73 -15.06
N ARG A 174 13.96 3.90 -15.69
CA ARG A 174 14.85 4.37 -16.76
C ARG A 174 15.76 5.44 -16.20
N VAL A 175 16.89 5.03 -15.63
CA VAL A 175 17.87 5.91 -14.99
C VAL A 175 19.10 6.04 -15.89
N SER A 176 19.70 7.24 -15.98
CA SER A 176 20.92 7.42 -16.76
C SER A 176 22.10 6.65 -16.14
N PRO A 177 23.09 6.19 -16.94
CA PRO A 177 24.24 5.48 -16.40
C PRO A 177 25.00 6.26 -15.32
N GLN A 178 25.06 7.60 -15.44
CA GLN A 178 25.69 8.47 -14.45
C GLN A 178 24.94 8.46 -13.11
N ALA A 179 23.61 8.62 -13.13
CA ALA A 179 22.81 8.59 -11.92
C ALA A 179 22.82 7.21 -11.27
N LEU A 180 22.77 6.14 -12.07
CA LEU A 180 22.85 4.78 -11.58
C LEU A 180 24.19 4.48 -10.89
N ASN A 181 25.31 4.93 -11.47
CA ASN A 181 26.62 4.82 -10.83
C ASN A 181 26.68 5.54 -9.48
N ALA A 182 26.03 6.70 -9.36
CA ALA A 182 25.94 7.43 -8.09
C ALA A 182 25.11 6.64 -7.06
N ILE A 183 23.98 6.06 -7.47
CA ILE A 183 23.13 5.21 -6.63
C ILE A 183 23.93 4.01 -6.13
N ILE A 184 24.59 3.27 -7.02
CA ILE A 184 25.40 2.11 -6.66
C ILE A 184 26.47 2.50 -5.64
N LYS A 185 27.23 3.57 -5.89
CA LYS A 185 28.28 4.03 -4.95
C LYS A 185 27.71 4.42 -3.58
N ARG A 186 26.49 4.95 -3.51
CA ARG A 186 25.85 5.37 -2.26
C ARG A 186 25.44 4.21 -1.36
N TYR A 187 25.07 3.08 -1.95
CA TYR A 187 24.57 1.89 -1.22
C TYR A 187 25.56 0.73 -1.17
N ASN A 188 26.69 0.85 -1.87
CA ASN A 188 27.75 -0.15 -1.85
C ASN A 188 28.54 -0.09 -0.53
N ARG A 189 28.58 -1.22 0.18
CA ARG A 189 29.38 -1.45 1.38
C ARG A 189 30.39 -2.58 1.12
N GLY A 190 31.65 -2.22 0.89
CA GLY A 190 32.73 -3.19 0.71
C GLY A 190 32.67 -3.98 -0.60
N GLY A 191 32.14 -3.39 -1.67
CA GLY A 191 31.98 -4.01 -2.99
C GLY A 191 30.60 -4.64 -3.23
N ARG A 192 29.77 -4.73 -2.19
CA ARG A 192 28.48 -5.44 -2.21
C ARG A 192 27.36 -4.54 -1.67
N ILE A 193 26.13 -4.77 -2.12
CA ILE A 193 24.93 -4.08 -1.64
C ILE A 193 24.10 -5.10 -0.89
N TYR A 194 23.89 -4.89 0.41
CA TYR A 194 23.11 -5.81 1.24
C TYR A 194 21.61 -5.64 0.98
N PHE A 195 20.82 -6.63 1.37
CA PHE A 195 19.35 -6.59 1.21
C PHE A 195 18.73 -5.32 1.82
N ASP A 196 19.16 -4.90 3.01
CA ASP A 196 18.69 -3.66 3.66
C ASP A 196 18.96 -2.42 2.78
N ASP A 197 20.18 -2.28 2.25
CA ASP A 197 20.56 -1.15 1.39
C ASP A 197 19.82 -1.18 0.05
N TYR A 198 19.63 -2.37 -0.51
CA TYR A 198 18.86 -2.56 -1.73
C TYR A 198 17.41 -2.09 -1.55
N VAL A 199 16.76 -2.50 -0.46
CA VAL A 199 15.38 -2.09 -0.16
C VAL A 199 15.32 -0.59 0.11
N ALA A 200 16.25 -0.04 0.90
CA ALA A 200 16.34 1.41 1.13
C ALA A 200 16.43 2.18 -0.19
N CYS A 201 17.27 1.72 -1.12
CA CYS A 201 17.37 2.30 -2.45
C CYS A 201 16.04 2.22 -3.23
N CYS A 202 15.37 1.07 -3.23
CA CYS A 202 14.12 0.87 -3.95
C CYS A 202 12.99 1.76 -3.42
N VAL A 203 12.88 1.88 -2.10
CA VAL A 203 11.91 2.75 -1.42
C VAL A 203 12.16 4.20 -1.81
N LYS A 204 13.41 4.68 -1.68
CA LYS A 204 13.76 6.07 -2.00
C LYS A 204 13.55 6.39 -3.48
N LEU A 205 13.91 5.46 -4.37
CA LEU A 205 13.70 5.60 -5.82
C LEU A 205 12.21 5.67 -6.16
N ARG A 206 11.38 4.84 -5.52
CA ARG A 206 9.91 4.87 -5.69
C ARG A 206 9.33 6.19 -5.21
N ALA A 207 9.62 6.60 -3.98
CA ALA A 207 9.10 7.84 -3.40
C ALA A 207 9.42 9.07 -4.26
N LEU A 208 10.67 9.21 -4.70
CA LEU A 208 11.09 10.31 -5.57
C LEU A 208 10.45 10.24 -6.95
N THR A 209 10.31 9.04 -7.52
CA THR A 209 9.64 8.85 -8.82
C THR A 209 8.17 9.22 -8.74
N ASP A 210 7.46 8.78 -7.70
CA ASP A 210 6.04 9.09 -7.51
C ASP A 210 5.84 10.59 -7.30
N THR A 211 6.72 11.23 -6.53
CA THR A 211 6.72 12.67 -6.30
C THR A 211 6.97 13.47 -7.58
N PHE A 212 7.90 13.01 -8.42
CA PHE A 212 8.17 13.59 -9.74
C PHE A 212 6.95 13.45 -10.66
N ARG A 213 6.36 12.24 -10.73
CA ARG A 213 5.23 11.94 -11.61
C ARG A 213 3.97 12.72 -11.25
N ARG A 214 3.70 12.94 -9.97
CA ARG A 214 2.58 13.77 -9.51
C ARG A 214 2.67 15.22 -10.02
N ARG A 215 3.90 15.71 -10.24
CA ARG A 215 4.15 17.07 -10.75
C ARG A 215 4.32 17.12 -12.26
N ASP A 216 4.80 16.05 -12.90
CA ASP A 216 4.90 15.93 -14.37
C ASP A 216 3.52 15.65 -15.02
N THR A 217 2.60 16.59 -14.85
CA THR A 217 1.23 16.51 -15.39
C THR A 217 1.21 16.38 -16.91
N MET A 218 2.24 16.88 -17.60
CA MET A 218 2.40 16.81 -19.05
C MET A 218 3.15 15.55 -19.53
N GLN A 219 3.66 14.71 -18.62
CA GLN A 219 4.44 13.49 -18.90
C GLN A 219 5.63 13.73 -19.85
N GLN A 220 6.22 14.92 -19.77
CA GLN A 220 7.30 15.34 -20.66
C GLN A 220 8.68 14.87 -20.16
N GLY A 221 8.76 14.37 -18.93
CA GLY A 221 10.02 13.97 -18.29
C GLY A 221 10.79 15.14 -17.67
N SER A 222 10.11 16.25 -17.42
CA SER A 222 10.71 17.46 -16.83
C SER A 222 9.68 18.20 -15.98
N VAL A 223 10.10 18.62 -14.78
CA VAL A 223 9.28 19.31 -13.78
C VAL A 223 10.03 20.55 -13.29
N ASN A 224 9.30 21.64 -13.05
CA ASN A 224 9.82 22.81 -12.36
C ASN A 224 9.50 22.72 -10.86
N PHE A 225 10.52 22.86 -10.01
CA PHE A 225 10.36 22.86 -8.56
C PHE A 225 10.69 24.25 -8.00
N GLN A 226 9.84 24.72 -7.08
CA GLN A 226 10.24 25.77 -6.15
C GLN A 226 11.23 25.21 -5.14
N TYR A 227 12.13 26.04 -4.61
CA TYR A 227 13.19 25.59 -3.70
C TYR A 227 12.62 24.85 -2.48
N ASP A 228 11.65 25.45 -1.78
CA ASP A 228 11.06 24.84 -0.58
C ASP A 228 10.35 23.53 -0.91
N ASP A 229 9.68 23.46 -2.06
CA ASP A 229 9.00 22.25 -2.53
C ASP A 229 10.01 21.14 -2.86
N PHE A 230 11.15 21.49 -3.46
CA PHE A 230 12.24 20.55 -3.70
C PHE A 230 12.80 20.00 -2.39
N ILE A 231 13.06 20.87 -1.40
CA ILE A 231 13.56 20.44 -0.08
C ILE A 231 12.55 19.52 0.60
N LEU A 232 11.27 19.89 0.63
CA LEU A 232 10.21 19.06 1.21
C LEU A 232 10.15 17.68 0.53
N CYS A 233 10.16 17.64 -0.80
CA CYS A 233 10.10 16.39 -1.56
C CYS A 233 11.29 15.46 -1.38
N THR A 234 12.47 16.01 -1.12
CA THR A 234 13.72 15.24 -1.08
C THR A 234 14.16 14.88 0.34
N MET A 235 13.84 15.73 1.32
CA MET A 235 14.24 15.53 2.73
C MET A 235 13.18 14.82 3.55
N ALA A 236 11.92 14.82 3.12
CA ALA A 236 10.87 14.05 3.80
C ALA A 236 11.06 12.54 3.64
N VAL A 237 11.90 12.10 2.69
CA VAL A 237 12.18 10.69 2.34
C VAL A 237 13.60 10.28 2.73
#